data_AF-A0A0G0SEY5-F1
#
_entry.id   AF-A0A0G0SEY5-F1
#
_cell.length_a   1.000
_cell.length_b   1.000
_cell.length_c   1.000
_cell.angle_alpha   90.00
_cell.angle_beta   90.00
_cell.angle_gamma   90.00
#
_symmetry.space_group_name_H-M   'P 1'
#
loop_
_entity.id
_entity.type
_entity.pdbx_description
1 polymer ?
#
loop_
_entity_poly.entity_id
_entity_poly.type
_entity_poly.pdbx_seq_one_letter_code
_entity_poly.pdbx_strand_id
1 'polypeptide(L)' 'IKLGKYGICEECGQMIDTERLIAFPEATLCAKDAAKREE' A
#
# COMPACT_ATOMS: atom_id res chain seq x y z
N ILE A 1 -1.35 8.74 -20.50
CA ILE A 1 -1.11 8.92 -19.05
C ILE A 1 -1.17 7.52 -18.44
N LYS A 2 -0.01 6.91 -18.12
CA LYS A 2 0.01 5.57 -17.51
C LYS A 2 -0.38 5.75 -16.05
N LEU A 3 -1.66 5.58 -15.74
CA LEU A 3 -2.14 5.58 -14.36
C LEU A 3 -1.52 4.35 -13.69
N GLY A 4 -0.71 4.64 -12.67
CA GLY A 4 0.30 3.73 -12.18
C GLY A 4 -0.27 2.50 -11.47
N LYS A 5 0.53 1.44 -11.49
CA LYS A 5 0.40 0.33 -10.55
C LYS A 5 0.91 0.74 -9.15
N TYR A 6 0.56 1.94 -8.69
CA TYR A 6 0.84 2.36 -7.33
C TYR A 6 -0.37 1.97 -6.49
N GLY A 7 -0.10 1.20 -5.44
CA GLY A 7 -1.14 0.71 -4.56
C GLY A 7 -1.47 -0.76 -4.73
N ILE A 8 -0.48 -1.63 -4.91
CA ILE A 8 -0.64 -3.07 -4.71
C ILE A 8 0.33 -3.48 -3.61
N CYS A 9 -0.16 -4.19 -2.61
CA CYS A 9 0.62 -4.72 -1.51
C CYS A 9 1.56 -5.83 -2.01
N GLU A 10 2.85 -5.74 -1.70
CA GLU A 10 3.81 -6.80 -2.03
C GLU A 10 3.60 -8.10 -1.24
N GLU A 11 2.88 -8.06 -0.12
CA GLU A 11 2.66 -9.23 0.74
C GLU A 11 1.39 -10.00 0.37
N CYS A 12 0.26 -9.30 0.28
CA CYS A 12 -1.03 -9.93 0.00
C CYS A 12 -1.53 -9.74 -1.45
N GLY A 13 -0.88 -8.90 -2.25
CA GLY A 13 -1.31 -8.57 -3.61
C GLY A 13 -2.61 -7.75 -3.67
N GLN A 14 -3.10 -7.24 -2.53
CA GLN A 14 -4.31 -6.42 -2.47
C GLN A 14 -4.04 -4.96 -2.82
N MET A 15 -5.09 -4.25 -3.25
CA MET A 15 -4.97 -2.81 -3.45
C MET A 15 -4.69 -2.09 -2.12
N ILE A 16 -3.66 -1.25 -2.09
CA ILE A 16 -3.34 -0.39 -0.95
C ILE A 16 -4.33 0.76 -0.96
N ASP A 17 -4.85 1.08 0.22
CA ASP A 17 -5.87 2.10 0.39
C ASP A 17 -5.35 3.47 -0.07
N THR A 18 -6.16 4.22 -0.82
CA THR A 18 -5.70 5.50 -1.39
C THR A 18 -5.35 6.49 -0.30
N GLU A 19 -6.04 6.45 0.85
CA GLU A 19 -5.72 7.27 2.02
C GLU A 19 -4.32 6.96 2.58
N ARG A 20 -3.91 5.69 2.56
CA ARG A 20 -2.56 5.25 2.94
C ARG A 20 -1.52 5.77 1.95
N LEU A 21 -1.80 5.74 0.64
CA LEU A 21 -0.91 6.28 -0.39
C LEU A 21 -0.83 7.82 -0.34
N ILE A 22 -1.89 8.50 0.07
CA ILE A 22 -1.87 9.96 0.25
C ILE A 22 -1.00 10.33 1.45
N ALA A 23 -1.11 9.59 2.56
CA ALA A 23 -0.28 9.81 3.74
C ALA A 23 1.17 9.32 3.55
N PHE A 24 1.35 8.21 2.85
CA PHE A 24 2.62 7.53 2.61
C PHE A 24 2.69 7.01 1.16
N PRO A 25 3.07 7.86 0.19
CA PRO A 25 3.11 7.49 -1.23
C PRO A 25 4.16 6.42 -1.56
N GLU A 26 5.11 6.20 -0.65
CA GLU A 26 6.19 5.23 -0.77
C GLU A 26 5.82 3.86 -0.16
N ALA A 27 4.64 3.73 0.44
CA ALA A 27 4.19 2.50 1.07
C ALA A 27 4.00 1.39 0.02
N THR A 28 4.77 0.30 0.16
CA THR A 28 4.65 -0.89 -0.70
C THR A 28 3.76 -1.99 -0.09
N LEU A 29 3.34 -1.80 1.17
CA LEU A 29 2.48 -2.72 1.91
C LEU A 29 1.13 -2.08 2.21
N CYS A 30 0.06 -2.89 2.24
CA CYS A 30 -1.24 -2.42 2.67
C CYS A 30 -1.23 -2.09 4.17
N ALA A 31 -2.22 -1.30 4.61
CA ALA A 31 -2.35 -0.92 6.01
C ALA A 31 -2.38 -2.14 6.97
N LYS A 32 -2.96 -3.26 6.54
CA LYS A 32 -3.05 -4.48 7.35
C LYS A 32 -1.70 -5.18 7.54
N ASP A 33 -0.97 -5.41 6.46
CA ASP A 33 0.31 -6.12 6.51
C ASP A 33 1.41 -5.27 7.14
N ALA A 34 1.40 -3.97 6.88
CA ALA A 34 2.30 -3.06 7.57
C ALA A 34 1.97 -2.94 9.07
N ALA A 35 0.69 -2.92 9.47
CA ALA A 35 0.32 -2.96 10.88
C ALA A 35 0.79 -4.25 11.57
N LYS A 36 0.75 -5.39 10.88
CA LYS A 36 1.31 -6.67 11.36
C LYS A 36 2.83 -6.66 11.55
N ARG A 37 3.57 -5.81 10.86
CA ARG A 37 5.04 -5.71 10.99
C ARG A 37 5.48 -4.72 12.07
N GLU A 38 4.59 -3.81 12.46
CA GLU A 38 4.82 -2.86 13.53
C GLU A 38 4.41 -3.41 14.92
N GLU A 39 3.78 -4.60 14.97
CA GLU A 39 3.54 -5.38 16.21
C GLU A 39 4.73 -6.27 16.57
#